data_AF-A0A7X8LIA3-F1
#
_entry.id   AF-A0A7X8LIA3-F1
#
_cell.length_a   1.000
_cell.length_b   1.000
_cell.length_c   1.000
_cell.angle_alpha   90.00
_cell.angle_beta   90.00
_cell.angle_gamma   90.00
#
_symmetry.space_group_name_H-M   'P 1'
#
loop_
_entity.id
_entity.type
_entity.pdbx_description
1 polymer ?
#
loop_
_entity_poly.entity_id
_entity_poly.type
_entity_poly.pdbx_seq_one_letter_code
_entity_poly.pdbx_strand_id
1 'polypeptide(L)'
;MSKYVTAAVRALNAYTPGEQPKAADLNKLNTNENPYPPSAAVAEVLRSFDSSLLRLYPDPLCNAVRERIAAMHQCTVEQVFVGNGSDEILALCTRAFVEDDGSIGYFTPSYSLYPVLTDIRKARRNPVPLNTGFSWNMPADYRASLFFITNPNAPTSLLFDHNTVGNFCHDFDGVVVIDEAYVDFATTNCMDLALRSGNANTLVMRTLSKSFSLAGLRFGYVIGPVPLISALYKIKDSYNLDMLAQKIALAALNDVDHMHNNVAKIKATRANLTTELRNRGWEVLDSQSNFVFAKPPQGMAAADIFTALRQRHIFVRYFPGPDTADYLRITIGTDQQITALLAALPT
;
A
#
# COMPACT_ATOMS: atom_id res chain seq x y z
N MET A 1 0.35 -7.47 -33.96
CA MET A 1 -0.28 -7.87 -32.68
C MET A 1 -1.28 -9.00 -32.92
N SER A 2 -1.44 -9.93 -31.96
CA SER A 2 -2.36 -11.08 -32.08
C SER A 2 -3.83 -10.64 -32.19
N LYS A 3 -4.58 -11.28 -33.09
CA LYS A 3 -6.04 -11.07 -33.28
C LYS A 3 -6.91 -11.69 -32.17
N TYR A 4 -6.32 -12.57 -31.35
CA TYR A 4 -7.00 -13.25 -30.25
C TYR A 4 -6.92 -12.48 -28.92
N VAL A 5 -6.09 -11.43 -28.84
CA VAL A 5 -6.00 -10.55 -27.68
C VAL A 5 -7.05 -9.44 -27.83
N THR A 6 -7.87 -9.25 -26.80
CA THR A 6 -8.95 -8.26 -26.83
C THR A 6 -8.41 -6.86 -27.14
N ALA A 7 -9.21 -6.04 -27.82
CA ALA A 7 -8.81 -4.65 -28.15
C ALA A 7 -8.43 -3.84 -26.90
N ALA A 8 -9.15 -4.05 -25.80
CA ALA A 8 -8.84 -3.41 -24.53
C ALA A 8 -7.45 -3.79 -24.00
N VAL A 9 -7.11 -5.08 -23.95
CA VAL A 9 -5.78 -5.52 -23.49
C VAL A 9 -4.66 -5.01 -24.40
N ARG A 10 -4.91 -4.88 -25.70
CA ARG A 10 -3.93 -4.29 -26.64
C ARG A 10 -3.72 -2.79 -26.43
N ALA A 11 -4.69 -2.08 -25.87
CA ALA A 11 -4.61 -0.64 -25.60
C ALA A 11 -3.99 -0.33 -24.22
N LEU A 12 -3.86 -1.33 -23.34
CA LEU A 12 -3.25 -1.15 -22.02
C LEU A 12 -1.75 -0.93 -22.13
N ASN A 13 -1.26 0.06 -21.40
CA ASN A 13 0.15 0.10 -21.01
C ASN A 13 0.34 -0.74 -19.75
N ALA A 14 1.28 -1.67 -19.79
CA ALA A 14 1.59 -2.48 -18.61
C ALA A 14 2.01 -1.59 -17.44
N TYR A 15 1.65 -2.00 -16.21
CA TYR A 15 2.20 -1.37 -15.01
C TYR A 15 3.73 -1.40 -15.08
N THR A 16 4.34 -0.21 -14.98
CA THR A 16 5.79 -0.09 -14.98
C THR A 16 6.28 -0.08 -13.53
N PRO A 17 6.82 -1.21 -13.02
CA PRO A 17 7.35 -1.24 -11.67
C PRO A 17 8.53 -0.27 -11.52
N GLY A 18 8.82 0.11 -10.28
CA GLY A 18 10.07 0.78 -9.99
C GLY A 18 11.27 -0.12 -10.25
N GLU A 19 12.41 0.50 -10.54
CA GLU A 19 13.68 -0.20 -10.77
C GLU A 19 13.95 -1.24 -9.67
N GLN A 20 14.33 -2.47 -10.05
CA GLN A 20 14.71 -3.53 -9.12
C GLN A 20 16.19 -3.87 -9.34
N PRO A 21 17.12 -3.17 -8.66
CA PRO A 21 18.55 -3.39 -8.82
C PRO A 21 18.97 -4.75 -8.24
N LYS A 22 19.94 -5.44 -8.88
CA LYS A 22 20.35 -6.84 -8.55
C LYS A 22 21.80 -7.01 -8.06
N ALA A 23 22.49 -5.95 -7.69
CA ALA A 23 23.85 -6.02 -7.14
C ALA A 23 23.85 -6.38 -5.64
N ALA A 24 24.98 -6.89 -5.13
CA ALA A 24 25.11 -7.26 -3.71
C ALA A 24 25.21 -6.04 -2.77
N ASP A 25 25.88 -4.96 -3.22
CA ASP A 25 26.14 -3.76 -2.42
C ASP A 25 25.18 -2.61 -2.78
N LEU A 26 23.88 -2.80 -2.55
CA LEU A 26 22.86 -1.81 -2.89
C LEU A 26 22.22 -1.19 -1.65
N ASN A 27 22.20 0.13 -1.59
CA ASN A 27 21.34 0.86 -0.65
C ASN A 27 19.95 1.06 -1.28
N LYS A 28 19.08 0.06 -1.10
CA LYS A 28 17.76 0.00 -1.75
C LYS A 28 16.70 0.71 -0.91
N LEU A 29 16.34 1.92 -1.31
CA LEU A 29 15.38 2.82 -0.63
C LEU A 29 14.23 3.27 -1.55
N ASN A 30 13.81 2.43 -2.51
CA ASN A 30 12.91 2.85 -3.59
C ASN A 30 11.52 2.19 -3.63
N THR A 31 11.27 1.09 -2.90
CA THR A 31 9.97 0.37 -2.94
C THR A 31 9.31 0.16 -1.58
N ASN A 32 9.71 0.94 -0.59
CA ASN A 32 9.09 0.98 0.73
C ASN A 32 9.14 -0.38 1.44
N GLU A 33 10.13 -1.23 1.18
CA GLU A 33 10.33 -2.45 1.98
C GLU A 33 10.78 -2.11 3.41
N ASN A 34 10.54 -3.04 4.33
CA ASN A 34 11.09 -2.95 5.67
C ASN A 34 12.60 -3.25 5.63
N PRO A 35 13.45 -2.43 6.26
CA PRO A 35 14.88 -2.72 6.36
C PRO A 35 15.24 -3.86 7.34
N TYR A 36 14.28 -4.28 8.17
CA TYR A 36 14.46 -5.32 9.17
C TYR A 36 13.80 -6.65 8.75
N PRO A 37 14.30 -7.79 9.25
CA PRO A 37 13.69 -9.09 8.98
C PRO A 37 12.31 -9.23 9.66
N PRO A 38 11.45 -10.15 9.17
CA PRO A 38 10.20 -10.51 9.84
C PRO A 38 10.47 -11.18 11.19
N SER A 39 9.40 -11.43 11.94
CA SER A 39 9.46 -12.11 13.25
C SER A 39 10.23 -13.43 13.19
N ALA A 40 10.94 -13.77 14.27
CA ALA A 40 11.59 -15.07 14.41
C ALA A 40 10.60 -16.24 14.33
N ALA A 41 9.33 -16.02 14.68
CA ALA A 41 8.26 -17.01 14.51
C ALA A 41 8.05 -17.37 13.03
N VAL A 42 8.25 -16.43 12.10
CA VAL A 42 8.20 -16.70 10.65
C VAL A 42 9.34 -17.62 10.23
N ALA A 43 10.56 -17.37 10.73
CA ALA A 43 11.71 -18.22 10.44
C ALA A 43 11.50 -19.65 10.98
N GLU A 44 10.88 -19.78 12.15
CA GLU A 44 10.54 -21.09 12.71
C GLU A 44 9.54 -21.84 11.84
N VAL A 45 8.48 -21.18 11.34
CA VAL A 45 7.55 -21.81 10.39
C VAL A 45 8.29 -22.37 9.18
N LEU A 46 9.22 -21.61 8.59
CA LEU A 46 10.00 -22.07 7.44
C LEU A 46 10.89 -23.26 7.79
N ARG A 47 11.52 -23.26 8.96
CA ARG A 47 12.44 -24.30 9.41
C ARG A 47 11.72 -25.62 9.74
N SER A 48 10.52 -25.53 10.30
CA SER A 48 9.75 -26.69 10.78
C SER A 48 8.69 -27.20 9.79
N PHE A 49 8.60 -26.62 8.58
CA PHE A 49 7.56 -26.97 7.63
C PHE A 49 7.77 -28.36 7.02
N ASP A 50 6.80 -29.26 7.18
CA ASP A 50 6.80 -30.55 6.50
C ASP A 50 6.47 -30.36 5.00
N SER A 51 7.49 -30.47 4.15
CA SER A 51 7.34 -30.35 2.70
C SER A 51 6.39 -31.37 2.09
N SER A 52 6.11 -32.50 2.76
CA SER A 52 5.16 -33.49 2.27
C SER A 52 3.75 -32.91 2.11
N LEU A 53 3.39 -31.89 2.91
CA LEU A 53 2.08 -31.25 2.88
C LEU A 53 1.78 -30.50 1.59
N LEU A 54 2.81 -30.13 0.80
CA LEU A 54 2.64 -29.41 -0.47
C LEU A 54 1.91 -30.21 -1.54
N ARG A 55 1.71 -31.52 -1.35
CA ARG A 55 0.86 -32.36 -2.22
C ARG A 55 -0.63 -32.10 -2.04
N LEU A 56 -1.03 -31.39 -0.98
CA LEU A 56 -2.41 -31.11 -0.61
C LEU A 56 -2.78 -29.66 -0.91
N TYR A 57 -4.04 -29.43 -1.27
CA TYR A 57 -4.57 -28.07 -1.35
C TYR A 57 -4.58 -27.39 0.04
N PRO A 58 -4.36 -26.06 0.10
CA PRO A 58 -4.45 -25.31 1.33
C PRO A 58 -5.91 -25.11 1.76
N ASP A 59 -6.13 -24.52 2.94
CA ASP A 59 -7.47 -24.07 3.34
C ASP A 59 -7.93 -22.95 2.38
N PRO A 60 -9.00 -23.16 1.57
CA PRO A 60 -9.45 -22.18 0.58
C PRO A 60 -10.01 -20.89 1.21
N LEU A 61 -10.37 -20.93 2.49
CA LEU A 61 -10.91 -19.80 3.24
C LEU A 61 -9.89 -19.16 4.18
N CYS A 62 -8.72 -19.77 4.40
CA CYS A 62 -7.69 -19.28 5.32
C CYS A 62 -8.24 -19.00 6.74
N ASN A 63 -9.05 -19.91 7.29
CA ASN A 63 -9.88 -19.65 8.48
C ASN A 63 -9.05 -19.22 9.69
N ALA A 64 -7.96 -19.93 10.00
CA ALA A 64 -7.11 -19.59 11.16
C ALA A 64 -6.53 -18.16 11.06
N VAL A 65 -6.17 -17.71 9.86
CA VAL A 65 -5.67 -16.34 9.65
C VAL A 65 -6.79 -15.32 9.80
N ARG A 66 -7.97 -15.60 9.22
CA ARG A 66 -9.13 -14.72 9.33
C ARG A 66 -9.63 -14.59 10.77
N GLU A 67 -9.67 -15.68 11.52
CA GLU A 67 -9.98 -15.70 12.96
C GLU A 67 -9.00 -14.82 13.74
N ARG A 68 -7.70 -14.95 13.46
CA ARG A 68 -6.68 -14.12 14.09
C ARG A 68 -6.84 -12.63 13.77
N ILE A 69 -7.14 -12.29 12.52
CA ILE A 69 -7.42 -10.91 12.08
C ILE A 69 -8.69 -10.39 12.73
N ALA A 70 -9.77 -11.17 12.74
CA ALA A 70 -11.04 -10.82 13.36
C ALA A 70 -10.87 -10.53 14.86
N ALA A 71 -10.13 -11.37 15.58
CA ALA A 71 -9.79 -11.14 16.98
C ALA A 71 -8.96 -9.86 17.19
N MET A 72 -8.01 -9.56 16.29
CA MET A 72 -7.19 -8.35 16.36
C MET A 72 -8.00 -7.07 16.26
N HIS A 73 -9.00 -7.06 15.37
CA HIS A 73 -9.82 -5.88 15.07
C HIS A 73 -11.17 -5.89 15.77
N GLN A 74 -11.43 -6.90 16.63
CA GLN A 74 -12.68 -7.06 17.37
C GLN A 74 -13.92 -7.11 16.45
N CYS A 75 -13.81 -7.82 15.34
CA CYS A 75 -14.88 -8.00 14.36
C CYS A 75 -15.20 -9.49 14.16
N THR A 76 -16.19 -9.80 13.31
CA THR A 76 -16.50 -11.19 12.98
C THR A 76 -15.67 -11.71 11.82
N VAL A 77 -15.50 -13.02 11.71
CA VAL A 77 -14.74 -13.66 10.62
C VAL A 77 -15.36 -13.37 9.24
N GLU A 78 -16.68 -13.20 9.18
CA GLU A 78 -17.45 -12.86 7.98
C GLU A 78 -17.19 -11.44 7.49
N GLN A 79 -16.65 -10.57 8.35
CA GLN A 79 -16.21 -9.23 7.98
C GLN A 79 -14.78 -9.21 7.42
N VAL A 80 -14.09 -10.36 7.33
CA VAL A 80 -12.69 -10.45 6.91
C VAL A 80 -12.54 -11.23 5.60
N PHE A 81 -11.85 -10.61 4.64
CA PHE A 81 -11.32 -11.27 3.44
C PHE A 81 -9.79 -11.19 3.41
N VAL A 82 -9.14 -12.24 2.93
CA VAL A 82 -7.67 -12.28 2.75
C VAL A 82 -7.31 -12.52 1.28
N GLY A 83 -6.26 -11.86 0.81
CA GLY A 83 -5.80 -11.89 -0.57
C GLY A 83 -4.28 -12.06 -0.71
N ASN A 84 -3.86 -12.49 -1.89
CA ASN A 84 -2.49 -12.60 -2.38
C ASN A 84 -1.88 -11.21 -2.63
N GLY A 85 -1.72 -10.48 -1.52
CA GLY A 85 -1.40 -9.06 -1.47
C GLY A 85 -2.66 -8.21 -1.57
N SER A 86 -2.53 -6.95 -1.17
CA SER A 86 -3.58 -5.94 -1.32
C SER A 86 -3.99 -5.72 -2.79
N ASP A 87 -3.08 -5.95 -3.74
CA ASP A 87 -3.36 -5.77 -5.17
C ASP A 87 -4.43 -6.75 -5.69
N GLU A 88 -4.48 -7.99 -5.18
CA GLU A 88 -5.58 -8.91 -5.52
C GLU A 88 -6.91 -8.33 -5.02
N ILE A 89 -6.94 -7.86 -3.78
CA ILE A 89 -8.13 -7.28 -3.17
C ILE A 89 -8.63 -6.09 -3.99
N LEU A 90 -7.72 -5.18 -4.37
CA LEU A 90 -8.02 -4.04 -5.23
C LEU A 90 -8.66 -4.48 -6.56
N ALA A 91 -8.08 -5.49 -7.21
CA ALA A 91 -8.60 -6.03 -8.47
C ALA A 91 -9.95 -6.73 -8.31
N LEU A 92 -10.19 -7.39 -7.18
CA LEU A 92 -11.51 -7.98 -6.88
C LEU A 92 -12.55 -6.88 -6.60
N CYS A 93 -12.20 -5.80 -5.89
CA CYS A 93 -13.09 -4.67 -5.67
C CYS A 93 -13.54 -4.01 -6.99
N THR A 94 -12.64 -3.81 -7.96
CA THR A 94 -13.05 -3.27 -9.27
C THR A 94 -13.99 -4.18 -10.04
N ARG A 95 -13.92 -5.50 -9.82
CA ARG A 95 -14.81 -6.48 -10.45
C ARG A 95 -16.14 -6.64 -9.72
N ALA A 96 -16.14 -6.52 -8.40
CA ALA A 96 -17.31 -6.74 -7.56
C ALA A 96 -18.26 -5.54 -7.50
N PHE A 97 -17.73 -4.31 -7.59
CA PHE A 97 -18.48 -3.09 -7.25
C PHE A 97 -18.59 -2.08 -8.39
N VAL A 98 -18.22 -2.47 -9.61
CA VAL A 98 -18.24 -1.59 -10.78
C VAL A 98 -18.90 -2.32 -11.95
N GLU A 99 -20.06 -1.81 -12.35
CA GLU A 99 -20.78 -2.24 -13.54
C GLU A 99 -20.06 -1.76 -14.81
N ASP A 100 -20.48 -2.27 -15.98
CA ASP A 100 -19.82 -1.98 -17.26
C ASP A 100 -19.83 -0.49 -17.65
N ASP A 101 -20.82 0.29 -17.20
CA ASP A 101 -20.95 1.74 -17.39
C ASP A 101 -20.48 2.56 -16.16
N GLY A 102 -19.99 1.88 -15.14
CA GLY A 102 -19.51 2.45 -13.89
C GLY A 102 -18.23 3.27 -14.05
N SER A 103 -17.87 3.96 -12.97
CA SER A 103 -16.63 4.73 -12.89
C SER A 103 -15.87 4.46 -11.59
N ILE A 104 -14.55 4.62 -11.65
CA ILE A 104 -13.64 4.40 -10.52
C ILE A 104 -12.88 5.69 -10.23
N GLY A 105 -13.00 6.13 -8.99
CA GLY A 105 -12.35 7.29 -8.42
C GLY A 105 -11.11 6.96 -7.61
N TYR A 106 -10.17 7.90 -7.59
CA TYR A 106 -8.97 7.88 -6.76
C TYR A 106 -8.32 9.26 -6.80
N PHE A 107 -7.49 9.57 -5.80
CA PHE A 107 -6.71 10.81 -5.80
C PHE A 107 -5.52 10.76 -6.76
N THR A 108 -5.09 11.92 -7.28
CA THR A 108 -3.82 12.05 -8.02
C THR A 108 -2.98 13.20 -7.46
N PRO A 109 -1.70 12.98 -7.09
CA PRO A 109 -0.98 11.72 -7.15
C PRO A 109 -1.36 10.74 -6.02
N SER A 110 -1.49 9.46 -6.37
CA SER A 110 -1.69 8.35 -5.44
C SER A 110 -1.12 7.05 -6.01
N TYR A 111 -1.64 5.88 -5.61
CA TYR A 111 -1.13 4.59 -6.06
C TYR A 111 -1.40 4.35 -7.56
N SER A 112 -0.32 4.19 -8.34
CA SER A 112 -0.38 4.08 -9.80
C SER A 112 -1.02 2.78 -10.33
N LEU A 113 -1.40 1.85 -9.45
CA LEU A 113 -2.13 0.65 -9.86
C LEU A 113 -3.61 0.93 -10.13
N TYR A 114 -4.23 1.89 -9.44
CA TYR A 114 -5.66 2.21 -9.61
C TYR A 114 -6.04 2.51 -11.08
N PRO A 115 -5.36 3.43 -11.81
CA PRO A 115 -5.65 3.67 -13.23
C PRO A 115 -5.48 2.42 -14.10
N VAL A 116 -4.57 1.51 -13.76
CA VAL A 116 -4.33 0.26 -14.50
C VAL A 116 -5.48 -0.71 -14.28
N LEU A 117 -5.92 -0.90 -13.04
CA LEU A 117 -7.06 -1.77 -12.71
C LEU A 117 -8.37 -1.24 -13.32
N THR A 118 -8.56 0.07 -13.33
CA THR A 118 -9.70 0.72 -13.99
C THR A 118 -9.73 0.42 -15.48
N ASP A 119 -8.59 0.53 -16.18
CA ASP A 119 -8.53 0.23 -17.61
C ASP A 119 -8.71 -1.26 -17.90
N ILE A 120 -8.17 -2.15 -17.05
CA ILE A 120 -8.39 -3.60 -17.17
C ILE A 120 -9.89 -3.92 -17.08
N ARG A 121 -10.63 -3.26 -16.17
CA ARG A 121 -12.08 -3.39 -16.02
C ARG A 121 -12.86 -2.71 -17.16
N LYS A 122 -12.20 -1.85 -17.94
CA LYS A 122 -12.78 -0.91 -18.92
C LYS A 122 -13.80 0.05 -18.29
N ALA A 123 -13.66 0.33 -17.01
CA ALA A 123 -14.49 1.31 -16.32
C ALA A 123 -14.01 2.73 -16.65
N ARG A 124 -14.89 3.74 -16.47
CA ARG A 124 -14.49 5.14 -16.66
C ARG A 124 -13.56 5.56 -15.53
N ARG A 125 -12.40 6.14 -15.85
CA ARG A 125 -11.54 6.81 -14.87
C ARG A 125 -12.20 8.12 -14.41
N ASN A 126 -12.30 8.32 -13.10
CA ASN A 126 -12.79 9.58 -12.53
C ASN A 126 -11.83 10.10 -11.43
N PRO A 127 -10.56 10.41 -11.76
CA PRO A 127 -9.57 10.83 -10.78
C PRO A 127 -9.89 12.22 -10.19
N VAL A 128 -9.49 12.44 -8.95
CA VAL A 128 -9.59 13.75 -8.27
C VAL A 128 -8.17 14.26 -7.98
N PRO A 129 -7.72 15.35 -8.63
CA PRO A 129 -6.43 15.95 -8.33
C PRO A 129 -6.37 16.43 -6.88
N LEU A 130 -5.25 16.16 -6.21
CA LEU A 130 -4.93 16.80 -4.93
C LEU A 130 -4.56 18.27 -5.17
N ASN A 131 -4.88 19.12 -4.20
CA ASN A 131 -4.52 20.53 -4.23
C ASN A 131 -3.01 20.72 -3.99
N THR A 132 -2.53 21.96 -4.12
CA THR A 132 -1.23 22.37 -3.59
C THR A 132 -1.11 21.99 -2.12
N GLY A 133 0.04 21.41 -1.73
CA GLY A 133 0.23 20.85 -0.39
C GLY A 133 -0.46 19.50 -0.16
N PHE A 134 -1.02 18.89 -1.21
CA PHE A 134 -1.59 17.55 -1.23
C PHE A 134 -2.81 17.34 -0.33
N SER A 135 -3.56 18.41 -0.03
CA SER A 135 -4.92 18.31 0.52
C SER A 135 -5.92 17.94 -0.58
N TRP A 136 -7.17 17.66 -0.21
CA TRP A 136 -8.21 17.33 -1.17
C TRP A 136 -9.53 18.00 -0.81
N ASN A 137 -10.33 18.30 -1.83
CA ASN A 137 -11.73 18.68 -1.71
C ASN A 137 -12.50 17.89 -2.77
N MET A 138 -13.58 17.23 -2.38
CA MET A 138 -14.41 16.50 -3.32
C MET A 138 -15.28 17.48 -4.12
N PRO A 139 -15.35 17.39 -5.47
CA PRO A 139 -16.33 18.15 -6.24
C PRO A 139 -17.76 17.84 -5.79
N ALA A 140 -18.64 18.85 -5.68
CA ALA A 140 -19.99 18.68 -5.13
C ALA A 140 -20.82 17.59 -5.83
N ASP A 141 -20.73 17.55 -7.16
CA ASP A 141 -21.46 16.59 -8.00
C ASP A 141 -20.64 15.32 -8.31
N TYR A 142 -19.57 15.07 -7.56
CA TYR A 142 -18.72 13.92 -7.80
C TYR A 142 -19.48 12.61 -7.52
N ARG A 143 -19.50 11.70 -8.50
CA ARG A 143 -20.07 10.37 -8.36
C ARG A 143 -19.14 9.34 -9.00
N ALA A 144 -18.97 8.21 -8.33
CA ALA A 144 -18.31 7.03 -8.86
C ALA A 144 -18.88 5.77 -8.20
N SER A 145 -18.78 4.62 -8.88
CA SER A 145 -19.23 3.34 -8.33
C SER A 145 -18.30 2.87 -7.21
N LEU A 146 -17.01 3.16 -7.36
CA LEU A 146 -15.94 2.78 -6.44
C LEU A 146 -14.95 3.93 -6.28
N PHE A 147 -14.51 4.23 -5.06
CA PHE A 147 -13.44 5.18 -4.80
C PHE A 147 -12.32 4.56 -3.96
N PHE A 148 -11.08 4.67 -4.43
CA PHE A 148 -9.89 4.26 -3.68
C PHE A 148 -9.26 5.46 -2.97
N ILE A 149 -9.04 5.33 -1.65
CA ILE A 149 -8.31 6.30 -0.84
C ILE A 149 -7.06 5.63 -0.29
N THR A 150 -5.86 5.99 -0.76
CA THR A 150 -4.62 5.58 -0.06
C THR A 150 -4.39 6.48 1.15
N ASN A 151 -4.40 5.90 2.37
CA ASN A 151 -4.25 6.64 3.60
C ASN A 151 -3.42 5.85 4.65
N PRO A 152 -2.19 6.25 4.99
CA PRO A 152 -1.42 7.38 4.45
C PRO A 152 -1.17 7.29 2.95
N ASN A 153 -1.26 8.43 2.24
CA ASN A 153 -1.13 8.49 0.80
C ASN A 153 0.30 8.15 0.33
N ALA A 154 0.40 7.49 -0.82
CA ALA A 154 1.66 7.27 -1.52
C ALA A 154 1.56 7.87 -2.93
N PRO A 155 2.44 8.79 -3.34
CA PRO A 155 3.78 8.99 -2.79
C PRO A 155 3.92 10.09 -1.72
N THR A 156 2.87 10.87 -1.41
CA THR A 156 3.03 12.10 -0.60
C THR A 156 3.31 11.86 0.88
N SER A 157 3.13 10.63 1.37
CA SER A 157 3.32 10.19 2.77
C SER A 157 2.37 10.80 3.80
N LEU A 158 1.48 11.71 3.39
CA LEU A 158 0.54 12.38 4.28
C LEU A 158 -0.61 11.46 4.69
N LEU A 159 -1.06 11.63 5.93
CA LEU A 159 -2.30 11.05 6.43
C LEU A 159 -3.42 12.08 6.28
N PHE A 160 -4.50 11.70 5.61
CA PHE A 160 -5.71 12.50 5.55
C PHE A 160 -6.44 12.49 6.89
N ASP A 161 -7.07 13.61 7.20
CA ASP A 161 -7.86 13.77 8.42
C ASP A 161 -8.99 12.73 8.48
N HIS A 162 -9.09 12.06 9.63
CA HIS A 162 -10.01 10.94 9.84
C HIS A 162 -11.47 11.36 9.68
N ASN A 163 -11.86 12.50 10.26
CA ASN A 163 -13.24 13.00 10.18
C ASN A 163 -13.62 13.35 8.74
N THR A 164 -12.70 13.98 8.01
CA THR A 164 -12.89 14.32 6.59
C THR A 164 -13.10 13.05 5.74
N VAL A 165 -12.30 12.02 5.96
CA VAL A 165 -12.48 10.70 5.30
C VAL A 165 -13.80 10.06 5.71
N GLY A 166 -14.15 10.10 7.00
CA GLY A 166 -15.39 9.54 7.54
C GLY A 166 -16.65 10.18 6.98
N ASN A 167 -16.66 11.51 6.83
CA ASN A 167 -17.76 12.26 6.22
C ASN A 167 -17.91 11.87 4.73
N PHE A 168 -16.80 11.80 3.99
CA PHE A 168 -16.85 11.33 2.61
C PHE A 168 -17.39 9.90 2.51
N CYS A 169 -16.92 8.98 3.34
CA CYS A 169 -17.43 7.61 3.36
C CYS A 169 -18.93 7.54 3.64
N HIS A 170 -19.44 8.43 4.51
CA HIS A 170 -20.86 8.51 4.84
C HIS A 170 -21.72 9.02 3.67
N ASP A 171 -21.25 10.06 2.98
CA ASP A 171 -22.02 10.75 1.94
C ASP A 171 -21.85 10.13 0.55
N PHE A 172 -20.86 9.26 0.36
CA PHE A 172 -20.53 8.69 -0.94
C PHE A 172 -21.50 7.56 -1.33
N ASP A 173 -22.26 7.80 -2.41
CA ASP A 173 -23.19 6.85 -3.02
C ASP A 173 -22.48 5.85 -3.95
N GLY A 174 -21.63 5.03 -3.34
CA GLY A 174 -20.79 4.01 -3.97
C GLY A 174 -19.93 3.30 -2.92
N VAL A 175 -19.06 2.38 -3.32
CA VAL A 175 -18.15 1.69 -2.39
C VAL A 175 -16.88 2.52 -2.21
N VAL A 176 -16.43 2.70 -0.96
CA VAL A 176 -15.14 3.32 -0.63
C VAL A 176 -14.19 2.24 -0.14
N VAL A 177 -13.00 2.18 -0.72
CA VAL A 177 -11.91 1.31 -0.29
C VAL A 177 -10.76 2.16 0.21
N ILE A 178 -10.53 2.12 1.52
CA ILE A 178 -9.42 2.78 2.18
C ILE A 178 -8.23 1.82 2.19
N ASP A 179 -7.18 2.17 1.44
CA ASP A 179 -5.92 1.48 1.35
C ASP A 179 -4.96 1.94 2.46
N GLU A 180 -4.90 1.14 3.52
CA GLU A 180 -4.08 1.37 4.71
C GLU A 180 -2.75 0.62 4.66
N ALA A 181 -2.14 0.46 3.48
CA ALA A 181 -0.87 -0.26 3.34
C ALA A 181 0.30 0.27 4.20
N TYR A 182 0.21 1.53 4.67
CA TYR A 182 1.24 2.20 5.48
C TYR A 182 0.76 2.59 6.88
N VAL A 183 -0.44 2.19 7.30
CA VAL A 183 -1.07 2.74 8.50
C VAL A 183 -0.37 2.40 9.82
N ASP A 184 0.35 1.28 9.88
CA ASP A 184 1.08 0.89 11.09
C ASP A 184 2.20 1.92 11.44
N PHE A 185 2.61 2.77 10.50
CA PHE A 185 3.56 3.86 10.73
C PHE A 185 2.89 5.20 11.11
N ALA A 186 1.56 5.27 11.04
CA ALA A 186 0.76 6.46 11.25
C ALA A 186 0.40 6.67 12.74
N THR A 187 -0.25 7.79 13.03
CA THR A 187 -0.79 8.11 14.36
C THR A 187 -2.24 7.66 14.54
N THR A 188 -3.02 7.60 13.46
CA THR A 188 -4.42 7.15 13.46
C THR A 188 -4.70 6.25 12.26
N ASN A 189 -5.85 5.58 12.28
CA ASN A 189 -6.34 4.70 11.22
C ASN A 189 -7.86 4.87 11.07
N CYS A 190 -8.42 4.29 10.02
CA CYS A 190 -9.82 4.33 9.60
C CYS A 190 -10.53 2.98 9.77
N MET A 191 -9.97 2.03 10.53
CA MET A 191 -10.59 0.71 10.71
C MET A 191 -11.97 0.79 11.36
N ASP A 192 -12.18 1.77 12.23
CA ASP A 192 -13.48 2.09 12.83
C ASP A 192 -14.54 2.44 11.76
N LEU A 193 -14.16 3.05 10.63
CA LEU A 193 -15.10 3.36 9.55
C LEU A 193 -15.62 2.10 8.85
N ALA A 194 -14.80 1.03 8.77
CA ALA A 194 -15.24 -0.26 8.25
C ALA A 194 -16.13 -1.03 9.25
N LEU A 195 -15.94 -0.80 10.55
CA LEU A 195 -16.59 -1.55 11.64
C LEU A 195 -17.77 -0.82 12.30
N ARG A 196 -17.96 0.48 12.03
CA ARG A 196 -19.04 1.28 12.63
C ARG A 196 -20.41 0.69 12.32
N SER A 197 -21.31 0.81 13.28
CA SER A 197 -22.71 0.43 13.09
C SER A 197 -23.33 1.20 11.92
N GLY A 198 -24.08 0.50 11.08
CA GLY A 198 -24.72 1.08 9.89
C GLY A 198 -23.78 1.34 8.70
N ASN A 199 -22.48 0.99 8.77
CA ASN A 199 -21.63 1.00 7.58
C ASN A 199 -22.16 0.01 6.54
N ALA A 200 -22.38 0.50 5.31
CA ALA A 200 -22.85 -0.31 4.19
C ALA A 200 -21.88 -0.33 3.01
N ASN A 201 -20.89 0.58 2.96
CA ASN A 201 -20.14 0.87 1.74
C ASN A 201 -18.62 0.99 1.92
N THR A 202 -18.11 1.01 3.16
CA THR A 202 -16.69 1.29 3.42
C THR A 202 -15.92 0.02 3.75
N LEU A 203 -14.83 -0.20 3.02
CA LEU A 203 -13.85 -1.28 3.22
C LEU A 203 -12.50 -0.67 3.63
N VAL A 204 -11.81 -1.28 4.59
CA VAL A 204 -10.44 -0.90 4.96
C VAL A 204 -9.51 -2.09 4.74
N MET A 205 -8.48 -1.90 3.91
CA MET A 205 -7.51 -2.94 3.56
C MET A 205 -6.14 -2.68 4.19
N ARG A 206 -5.43 -3.76 4.57
CA ARG A 206 -4.03 -3.70 4.99
C ARG A 206 -3.20 -4.78 4.31
N THR A 207 -1.88 -4.67 4.44
CA THR A 207 -0.93 -5.64 3.91
C THR A 207 0.18 -5.94 4.91
N LEU A 208 0.68 -7.17 4.87
CA LEU A 208 1.86 -7.59 5.65
C LEU A 208 3.17 -7.22 4.91
N SER A 209 3.07 -6.64 3.71
CA SER A 209 4.22 -6.35 2.86
C SER A 209 5.17 -5.31 3.45
N LYS A 210 4.65 -4.38 4.27
CA LYS A 210 5.38 -3.20 4.74
C LYS A 210 5.83 -3.40 6.19
N SER A 211 4.98 -3.07 7.16
CA SER A 211 5.27 -3.16 8.60
C SER A 211 5.75 -4.55 9.05
N PHE A 212 5.11 -5.62 8.58
CA PHE A 212 5.47 -7.00 8.95
C PHE A 212 6.70 -7.57 8.23
N SER A 213 7.34 -6.83 7.32
CA SER A 213 8.54 -7.27 6.58
C SER A 213 8.30 -8.48 5.66
N LEU A 214 7.08 -8.64 5.12
CA LEU A 214 6.68 -9.78 4.31
C LEU A 214 6.32 -9.39 2.87
N ALA A 215 7.03 -8.43 2.27
CA ALA A 215 6.79 -8.01 0.88
C ALA A 215 6.88 -9.18 -0.12
N GLY A 216 7.81 -10.11 0.11
CA GLY A 216 7.98 -11.31 -0.70
C GLY A 216 6.90 -12.37 -0.52
N LEU A 217 6.08 -12.28 0.54
CA LEU A 217 5.00 -13.24 0.81
C LEU A 217 3.74 -12.94 0.00
N ARG A 218 3.52 -11.66 -0.34
CA ARG A 218 2.29 -11.19 -1.00
C ARG A 218 1.04 -11.56 -0.19
N PHE A 219 0.88 -10.95 0.98
CA PHE A 219 -0.31 -11.15 1.83
C PHE A 219 -1.00 -9.83 2.14
N GLY A 220 -2.32 -9.78 1.99
CA GLY A 220 -3.17 -8.66 2.37
C GLY A 220 -4.52 -9.12 2.93
N TYR A 221 -5.22 -8.21 3.58
CA TYR A 221 -6.58 -8.46 4.06
C TYR A 221 -7.41 -7.19 3.97
N VAL A 222 -8.74 -7.36 3.93
CA VAL A 222 -9.71 -6.27 3.95
C VAL A 222 -10.83 -6.58 4.92
N ILE A 223 -11.28 -5.55 5.62
CA ILE A 223 -12.36 -5.60 6.59
C ILE A 223 -13.50 -4.68 6.16
N GLY A 224 -14.73 -5.13 6.36
CA GLY A 224 -15.91 -4.27 6.24
C GLY A 224 -17.23 -5.05 6.23
N PRO A 225 -18.29 -4.49 5.63
CA PRO A 225 -19.63 -5.08 5.68
C PRO A 225 -19.67 -6.47 5.08
N VAL A 226 -20.32 -7.41 5.79
CA VAL A 226 -20.48 -8.81 5.36
C VAL A 226 -21.00 -8.94 3.92
N PRO A 227 -21.97 -8.13 3.44
CA PRO A 227 -22.41 -8.22 2.04
C PRO A 227 -21.31 -7.93 1.02
N LEU A 228 -20.43 -6.96 1.28
CA LEU A 228 -19.31 -6.61 0.40
C LEU A 228 -18.23 -7.69 0.45
N ILE A 229 -17.88 -8.16 1.65
CA ILE A 229 -16.91 -9.25 1.84
C ILE A 229 -17.39 -10.53 1.13
N SER A 230 -18.68 -10.86 1.27
CA SER A 230 -19.29 -12.01 0.59
C SER A 230 -19.25 -11.88 -0.93
N ALA A 231 -19.34 -10.68 -1.48
CA ALA A 231 -19.19 -10.46 -2.92
C ALA A 231 -17.78 -10.82 -3.41
N LEU A 232 -16.73 -10.49 -2.64
CA LEU A 232 -15.35 -10.87 -2.99
C LEU A 232 -15.16 -12.39 -3.00
N TYR A 233 -15.78 -13.12 -2.07
CA TYR A 233 -15.73 -14.59 -2.04
C TYR A 233 -16.37 -15.26 -3.27
N LYS A 234 -17.31 -14.59 -3.97
CA LYS A 234 -17.92 -15.11 -5.20
C LYS A 234 -16.97 -15.08 -6.39
N ILE A 235 -15.93 -14.25 -6.36
CA ILE A 235 -15.09 -13.95 -7.52
C ILE A 235 -13.59 -14.22 -7.32
N LYS A 236 -13.15 -14.41 -6.06
CA LYS A 236 -11.78 -14.83 -5.77
C LYS A 236 -11.44 -16.14 -6.47
N ASP A 237 -10.16 -16.40 -6.70
CA ASP A 237 -9.75 -17.74 -7.12
C ASP A 237 -10.10 -18.77 -6.03
N SER A 238 -10.34 -20.03 -6.44
CA SER A 238 -10.72 -21.10 -5.53
C SER A 238 -9.71 -21.25 -4.39
N TYR A 239 -8.42 -21.13 -4.71
CA TYR A 239 -7.29 -21.16 -3.77
C TYR A 239 -6.33 -20.00 -4.05
N ASN A 240 -6.68 -18.80 -3.61
CA ASN A 240 -5.88 -17.60 -3.88
C ASN A 240 -4.59 -17.50 -3.05
N LEU A 241 -4.46 -18.23 -1.95
CA LEU A 241 -3.28 -18.22 -1.07
C LEU A 241 -2.74 -19.63 -0.83
N ASP A 242 -1.43 -19.80 -0.99
CA ASP A 242 -0.75 -21.06 -0.71
C ASP A 242 -0.63 -21.38 0.79
N MET A 243 -0.38 -22.64 1.10
CA MET A 243 -0.33 -23.14 2.49
C MET A 243 0.76 -22.47 3.32
N LEU A 244 1.91 -22.19 2.70
CA LEU A 244 3.06 -21.62 3.40
C LEU A 244 2.80 -20.14 3.72
N ALA A 245 2.21 -19.40 2.78
CA ALA A 245 1.77 -18.03 2.98
C ALA A 245 0.78 -17.91 4.15
N GLN A 246 -0.20 -18.82 4.24
CA GLN A 246 -1.14 -18.84 5.37
C GLN A 246 -0.45 -19.06 6.72
N LYS A 247 0.48 -20.03 6.81
CA LYS A 247 1.21 -20.32 8.06
C LYS A 247 2.14 -19.18 8.46
N ILE A 248 2.87 -18.60 7.50
CA ILE A 248 3.77 -17.47 7.74
C ILE A 248 2.97 -16.24 8.18
N ALA A 249 1.86 -15.93 7.51
CA ALA A 249 1.00 -14.81 7.86
C ALA A 249 0.45 -14.98 9.29
N LEU A 250 -0.02 -16.18 9.64
CA LEU A 250 -0.50 -16.47 11.00
C LEU A 250 0.58 -16.25 12.05
N ALA A 251 1.81 -16.75 11.82
CA ALA A 251 2.93 -16.56 12.75
C ALA A 251 3.28 -15.08 12.92
N ALA A 252 3.33 -14.31 11.84
CA ALA A 252 3.59 -12.88 11.89
C ALA A 252 2.47 -12.10 12.60
N LEU A 253 1.21 -12.44 12.36
CA LEU A 253 0.06 -11.83 13.02
C LEU A 253 -0.02 -12.20 14.51
N ASN A 254 0.57 -13.31 14.94
CA ASN A 254 0.66 -13.68 16.35
C ASN A 254 1.79 -12.94 17.09
N ASP A 255 2.76 -12.37 16.39
CA ASP A 255 3.89 -11.61 16.96
C ASP A 255 3.85 -10.15 16.50
N VAL A 256 2.77 -9.46 16.88
CA VAL A 256 2.56 -8.04 16.56
C VAL A 256 3.58 -7.16 17.29
N ASP A 257 4.08 -7.59 18.45
CA ASP A 257 5.07 -6.84 19.21
C ASP A 257 6.41 -6.72 18.47
N HIS A 258 6.87 -7.78 17.79
CA HIS A 258 8.03 -7.68 16.90
C HIS A 258 7.81 -6.66 15.77
N MET A 259 6.62 -6.68 15.15
CA MET A 259 6.26 -5.69 14.13
C MET A 259 6.30 -4.27 14.70
N HIS A 260 5.70 -4.02 15.87
CA HIS A 260 5.71 -2.72 16.54
C HIS A 260 7.12 -2.24 16.87
N ASN A 261 8.01 -3.14 17.32
CA ASN A 261 9.41 -2.81 17.59
C ASN A 261 10.14 -2.35 16.31
N ASN A 262 9.92 -3.02 15.17
CA ASN A 262 10.48 -2.59 13.89
C ASN A 262 9.89 -1.25 13.43
N VAL A 263 8.58 -1.06 13.58
CA VAL A 263 7.90 0.21 13.28
C VAL A 263 8.48 1.35 14.12
N ALA A 264 8.73 1.15 15.41
CA ALA A 264 9.29 2.16 16.31
C ALA A 264 10.68 2.63 15.84
N LYS A 265 11.55 1.68 15.45
CA LYS A 265 12.87 2.00 14.86
C LYS A 265 12.71 2.81 13.57
N ILE A 266 11.84 2.38 12.66
CA ILE A 266 11.58 3.09 11.40
C ILE A 266 11.08 4.52 11.66
N LYS A 267 10.17 4.71 12.63
CA LYS A 267 9.67 6.05 12.99
C LYS A 267 10.77 6.95 13.56
N ALA A 268 11.68 6.40 14.38
CA ALA A 268 12.83 7.13 14.90
C ALA A 268 13.80 7.53 13.76
N THR A 269 14.16 6.60 12.88
CA THR A 269 15.00 6.88 11.71
C THR A 269 14.34 7.89 10.76
N ARG A 270 13.01 7.80 10.55
CA ARG A 270 12.22 8.75 9.76
C ARG A 270 12.33 10.16 10.34
N ALA A 271 12.14 10.31 11.65
CA ALA A 271 12.25 11.60 12.32
C ALA A 271 13.65 12.21 12.17
N ASN A 272 14.69 11.40 12.34
CA ASN A 272 16.08 11.83 12.14
C ASN A 272 16.33 12.29 10.69
N LEU A 273 15.94 11.47 9.69
CA LEU A 273 16.08 11.83 8.28
C LEU A 273 15.35 13.14 7.95
N THR A 274 14.11 13.30 8.41
CA THR A 274 13.33 14.52 8.19
C THR A 274 14.04 15.75 8.76
N THR A 275 14.54 15.68 9.99
CA THR A 275 15.30 16.78 10.62
C THR A 275 16.55 17.12 9.81
N GLU A 276 17.35 16.10 9.44
CA GLU A 276 18.59 16.29 8.69
C GLU A 276 18.37 16.90 7.31
N LEU A 277 17.33 16.44 6.59
CA LEU A 277 16.97 17.01 5.29
C LEU A 277 16.51 18.47 5.43
N ARG A 278 15.64 18.77 6.41
CA ARG A 278 15.16 20.15 6.67
C ARG A 278 16.32 21.08 7.05
N ASN A 279 17.28 20.63 7.85
CA ASN A 279 18.49 21.39 8.19
C ASN A 279 19.36 21.71 6.96
N ARG A 280 19.26 20.91 5.90
CA ARG A 280 19.92 21.12 4.60
C ARG A 280 19.04 21.88 3.59
N GLY A 281 17.96 22.50 4.06
CA GLY A 281 17.07 23.33 3.23
C GLY A 281 16.08 22.55 2.35
N TRP A 282 15.92 21.24 2.56
CA TRP A 282 14.90 20.47 1.85
C TRP A 282 13.51 20.77 2.43
N GLU A 283 12.52 20.81 1.56
CA GLU A 283 11.11 20.75 1.95
C GLU A 283 10.72 19.28 2.10
N VAL A 284 10.30 18.87 3.30
CA VAL A 284 9.93 17.48 3.60
C VAL A 284 8.54 17.46 4.22
N LEU A 285 7.64 16.68 3.62
CA LEU A 285 6.28 16.51 4.14
C LEU A 285 6.26 15.72 5.46
N ASP A 286 5.27 15.99 6.31
CA ASP A 286 5.09 15.32 7.61
C ASP A 286 4.59 13.89 7.45
N SER A 287 5.52 13.01 7.06
CA SER A 287 5.23 11.62 6.74
C SER A 287 4.59 10.86 7.90
N GLN A 288 3.56 10.10 7.55
CA GLN A 288 2.91 9.08 8.38
C GLN A 288 3.14 7.66 7.83
N SER A 289 4.15 7.47 6.98
CA SER A 289 4.50 6.19 6.34
C SER A 289 5.93 5.73 6.67
N ASN A 290 6.44 4.69 6.00
CA ASN A 290 7.85 4.27 6.05
C ASN A 290 8.71 4.86 4.92
N PHE A 291 8.34 6.03 4.43
CA PHE A 291 9.10 6.82 3.46
C PHE A 291 8.84 8.31 3.68
N VAL A 292 9.68 9.18 3.15
CA VAL A 292 9.42 10.62 3.08
C VAL A 292 9.26 11.06 1.63
N PHE A 293 8.51 12.13 1.42
CA PHE A 293 8.43 12.83 0.14
C PHE A 293 9.13 14.18 0.30
N ALA A 294 10.28 14.32 -0.35
CA ALA A 294 11.23 15.37 -0.08
C ALA A 294 11.58 16.12 -1.37
N LYS A 295 11.40 17.44 -1.35
CA LYS A 295 11.76 18.36 -2.43
C LYS A 295 13.10 19.01 -2.08
N PRO A 296 14.10 18.94 -2.99
CA PRO A 296 15.41 19.52 -2.74
C PRO A 296 15.35 21.06 -2.71
N PRO A 297 16.39 21.72 -2.17
CA PRO A 297 16.49 23.17 -2.13
C PRO A 297 16.38 23.81 -3.53
N GLN A 298 16.01 25.08 -3.55
CA GLN A 298 15.92 25.86 -4.79
C GLN A 298 17.23 25.79 -5.59
N GLY A 299 17.12 25.58 -6.90
CA GLY A 299 18.26 25.46 -7.80
C GLY A 299 18.77 24.03 -8.01
N MET A 300 18.23 23.05 -7.27
CA MET A 300 18.52 21.62 -7.49
C MET A 300 17.29 20.91 -8.05
N ALA A 301 17.48 20.13 -9.12
CA ALA A 301 16.40 19.30 -9.66
C ALA A 301 16.40 17.91 -8.99
N ALA A 302 15.23 17.45 -8.56
CA ALA A 302 15.06 16.10 -7.99
C ALA A 302 15.54 15.00 -8.95
N ALA A 303 15.32 15.17 -10.27
CA ALA A 303 15.77 14.24 -11.29
C ALA A 303 17.31 14.09 -11.33
N ASP A 304 18.05 15.18 -11.15
CA ASP A 304 19.52 15.17 -11.15
C ASP A 304 20.06 14.48 -9.90
N ILE A 305 19.46 14.77 -8.73
CA ILE A 305 19.81 14.10 -7.47
C ILE A 305 19.50 12.61 -7.55
N PHE A 306 18.34 12.22 -8.10
CA PHE A 306 17.99 10.83 -8.35
C PHE A 306 19.06 10.12 -9.20
N THR A 307 19.48 10.76 -10.30
CA THR A 307 20.52 10.24 -11.20
C THR A 307 21.87 10.11 -10.48
N ALA A 308 22.27 11.11 -9.70
CA ALA A 308 23.52 11.11 -8.95
C ALA A 308 23.53 10.05 -7.83
N LEU A 309 22.43 9.88 -7.10
CA LEU A 309 22.30 8.82 -6.08
C LEU A 309 22.37 7.43 -6.72
N ARG A 310 21.72 7.23 -7.87
CA ARG A 310 21.76 5.97 -8.62
C ARG A 310 23.19 5.60 -9.04
N GLN A 311 24.00 6.57 -9.48
CA GLN A 311 25.41 6.37 -9.81
C GLN A 311 26.26 5.94 -8.60
N ARG A 312 25.80 6.25 -7.37
CA ARG A 312 26.43 5.85 -6.11
C ARG A 312 25.79 4.61 -5.48
N HIS A 313 25.01 3.84 -6.25
CA HIS A 313 24.30 2.64 -5.80
C HIS A 313 23.27 2.88 -4.68
N ILE A 314 22.73 4.11 -4.60
CA ILE A 314 21.65 4.49 -3.66
C ILE A 314 20.37 4.69 -4.47
N PHE A 315 19.40 3.82 -4.26
CA PHE A 315 18.18 3.78 -5.07
C PHE A 315 17.03 4.38 -4.29
N VAL A 316 16.63 5.60 -4.64
CA VAL A 316 15.37 6.22 -4.20
C VAL A 316 14.33 6.14 -5.32
N ARG A 317 13.12 6.65 -5.11
CA ARG A 317 12.09 6.66 -6.15
C ARG A 317 11.81 8.09 -6.63
N TYR A 318 11.96 8.28 -7.93
CA TYR A 318 11.55 9.48 -8.65
C TYR A 318 10.30 9.21 -9.49
N PHE A 319 9.37 10.17 -9.51
CA PHE A 319 8.14 10.11 -10.29
C PHE A 319 8.08 11.31 -11.24
N PRO A 320 8.32 11.14 -12.54
CA PRO A 320 8.12 12.23 -13.50
C PRO A 320 6.63 12.56 -13.56
N GLY A 321 6.28 13.84 -13.54
CA GLY A 321 4.89 14.29 -13.61
C GLY A 321 4.71 15.69 -13.00
N PRO A 322 3.64 16.41 -13.36
CA PRO A 322 3.44 17.79 -12.93
C PRO A 322 3.41 17.94 -11.41
N ASP A 323 2.82 16.97 -10.69
CA ASP A 323 2.62 17.07 -9.23
C ASP A 323 3.75 16.42 -8.41
N THR A 324 4.67 15.69 -9.06
CA THR A 324 5.66 14.84 -8.36
C THR A 324 7.09 15.04 -8.84
N ALA A 325 7.33 15.72 -9.96
CA ALA A 325 8.66 15.88 -10.57
C ALA A 325 9.64 16.70 -9.71
N ASP A 326 9.14 17.46 -8.75
CA ASP A 326 9.97 18.23 -7.81
C ASP A 326 10.42 17.41 -6.60
N TYR A 327 9.96 16.17 -6.45
CA TYR A 327 10.14 15.41 -5.22
C TYR A 327 10.86 14.08 -5.46
N LEU A 328 11.55 13.63 -4.42
CA LEU A 328 12.02 12.26 -4.26
C LEU A 328 11.20 11.58 -3.18
N ARG A 329 10.74 10.36 -3.47
CA ARG A 329 10.26 9.45 -2.44
C ARG A 329 11.41 8.59 -1.95
N ILE A 330 11.74 8.74 -0.68
CA ILE A 330 12.88 8.08 -0.03
C ILE A 330 12.33 7.11 1.02
N THR A 331 12.50 5.80 0.79
CA THR A 331 12.16 4.77 1.80
C THR A 331 13.06 4.93 3.01
N ILE A 332 12.51 4.69 4.20
CA ILE A 332 13.28 4.64 5.43
C ILE A 332 13.96 3.27 5.56
N GLY A 333 15.28 3.28 5.42
CA GLY A 333 16.15 2.11 5.63
C GLY A 333 16.60 1.98 7.09
N THR A 334 17.65 1.22 7.33
CA THR A 334 18.38 1.25 8.62
C THR A 334 19.06 2.60 8.84
N ASP A 335 19.47 2.89 10.07
CA ASP A 335 20.24 4.09 10.38
C ASP A 335 21.50 4.20 9.51
N GLN A 336 22.22 3.08 9.30
CA GLN A 336 23.39 3.05 8.43
C GLN A 336 23.06 3.41 6.97
N GLN A 337 21.96 2.86 6.44
CA GLN A 337 21.50 3.18 5.08
C GLN A 337 21.13 4.65 4.94
N ILE A 338 20.49 5.24 5.97
CA ILE A 338 20.12 6.65 5.99
C ILE A 338 21.34 7.56 6.17
N THR A 339 22.31 7.19 6.99
CA THR A 339 23.60 7.91 7.09
C THR A 339 24.33 7.91 5.75
N ALA A 340 24.37 6.77 5.05
CA ALA A 340 24.99 6.68 3.73
C ALA A 340 24.26 7.53 2.68
N LEU A 341 22.92 7.56 2.71
CA LEU A 341 22.12 8.46 1.89
C LEU A 341 22.47 9.92 2.16
N LEU A 342 22.44 10.34 3.44
CA LEU A 342 22.74 11.72 3.84
C LEU A 342 24.15 12.14 3.45
N ALA A 343 25.15 11.25 3.56
CA ALA A 343 26.52 11.55 3.11
C ALA A 343 26.62 11.72 1.58
N ALA A 344 25.73 11.11 0.81
CA ALA A 344 25.72 11.17 -0.65
C ALA A 344 24.86 12.31 -1.23
N LEU A 345 24.03 12.97 -0.41
CA LEU A 345 23.24 14.11 -0.85
C LEU A 345 24.12 15.36 -1.02
N PRO A 346 23.81 16.23 -2.00
CA PRO A 346 24.49 17.51 -2.10
C PRO A 346 24.25 18.34 -0.82
N THR A 347 25.28 19.06 -0.41
CA THR A 347 25.25 20.01 0.72
C THR A 347 24.63 21.33 0.34
#